data_AF-A0A0G2LB63-F1
#
_entry.id   AF-A0A0G2LB63-F1
#
_cell.length_a   1.000
_cell.length_b   1.000
_cell.length_c   1.000
_cell.angle_alpha   90.00
_cell.angle_beta   90.00
_cell.angle_gamma   90.00
#
_symmetry.space_group_name_H-M   'P 1'
#
loop_
_entity.id
_entity.type
_entity.pdbx_description
1 polymer ?
#
loop_
_entity_poly.entity_id
_entity_poly.type
_entity_poly.pdbx_seq_one_letter_code
_entity_poly.pdbx_strand_id
1 'polypeptide(L)'
;MAETRKVTRVKEDQSHHDHPDRFDYCPQLLCRTGLTGRCYWEVECRGDVYVSVSYRGIKRKGDSDDCMFGMNDQSWSLICSDGGYYVWHNKTETHISFSSSGRVAVYVDCPAGSLSFYRVSSDTLIHLHTFSTTFTEPLYPGFGFDLWYGFGSCFGSSVSLCSLQEGESPPGGEPSSLLTT
;
A
#
# COMPACT_ATOMS: atom_id res chain seq x y z
N MET A 1 13.99 13.66 -13.41
CA MET A 1 13.97 13.49 -11.94
C MET A 1 13.81 12.01 -11.66
N ALA A 2 14.63 11.41 -10.81
CA ALA A 2 14.54 9.99 -10.51
C ALA A 2 13.19 9.71 -9.83
N GLU A 3 12.37 8.88 -10.46
CA GLU A 3 11.07 8.47 -9.92
C GLU A 3 11.35 7.57 -8.70
N THR A 4 11.07 8.09 -7.50
CA THR A 4 11.36 7.36 -6.26
C THR A 4 10.32 6.25 -6.08
N ARG A 5 10.67 5.03 -6.53
CA ARG A 5 9.79 3.86 -6.48
C ARG A 5 9.91 3.04 -5.20
N LYS A 6 10.74 3.47 -4.24
CA LYS A 6 11.00 2.76 -2.99
C LYS A 6 11.03 3.73 -1.81
N VAL A 7 10.43 3.31 -0.71
CA VAL A 7 10.44 4.01 0.57
C VAL A 7 10.97 3.05 1.63
N THR A 8 11.88 3.56 2.48
CA THR A 8 12.51 2.79 3.54
C THR A 8 12.42 3.57 4.84
N ARG A 9 12.11 2.89 5.95
CA ARG A 9 12.21 3.49 7.28
C ARG A 9 13.66 3.58 7.73
N VAL A 10 14.09 4.80 8.03
CA VAL A 10 15.44 5.12 8.53
C VAL A 10 15.41 5.54 9.99
N LYS A 11 16.57 5.50 10.65
CA LYS A 11 16.71 5.90 12.06
C LYS A 11 16.89 7.40 12.20
N GLU A 12 17.62 8.00 11.28
CA GLU A 12 17.95 9.41 11.26
C GLU A 12 16.75 10.23 10.80
N ASP A 13 16.39 11.24 11.60
CA ASP A 13 15.36 12.19 11.20
C ASP A 13 15.77 12.89 9.90
N GLN A 14 14.86 12.85 8.93
CA GLN A 14 15.07 13.49 7.65
C GLN A 14 14.61 14.93 7.75
N SER A 15 15.48 15.87 7.40
CA SER A 15 15.22 17.31 7.47
C SER A 15 14.17 17.74 6.43
N HIS A 16 12.91 17.47 6.76
CA HIS A 16 11.75 17.91 6.02
C HIS A 16 11.14 19.13 6.74
N HIS A 17 10.84 20.18 5.98
CA HIS A 17 10.11 21.31 6.52
C HIS A 17 8.73 20.87 7.02
N ASP A 18 8.25 21.54 8.07
CA ASP A 18 6.89 21.30 8.53
C ASP A 18 5.89 21.65 7.42
N HIS A 19 4.91 20.79 7.26
CA HIS A 19 3.88 20.88 6.24
C HIS A 19 2.58 20.26 6.78
N PRO A 20 1.41 20.85 6.49
CA PRO A 20 0.12 20.30 6.97
C PRO A 20 -0.14 18.87 6.47
N ASP A 21 0.33 18.53 5.27
CA ASP A 21 0.20 17.18 4.71
C ASP A 21 1.28 16.18 5.22
N ARG A 22 2.20 16.60 6.10
CA ARG A 22 3.23 15.71 6.69
C ARG A 22 2.73 15.07 7.97
N PHE A 23 2.86 13.75 8.07
CA PHE A 23 2.74 13.03 9.34
C PHE A 23 3.93 13.37 10.24
N ASP A 24 3.67 13.85 11.46
CA ASP A 24 4.73 14.30 12.37
C ASP A 24 5.20 13.23 13.36
N TYR A 25 4.31 12.32 13.76
CA TYR A 25 4.56 11.28 14.74
C TYR A 25 4.57 9.88 14.13
N CYS A 26 3.52 9.53 13.38
CA CYS A 26 3.41 8.24 12.72
C CYS A 26 4.33 8.20 11.47
N PRO A 27 5.24 7.21 11.33
CA PRO A 27 6.15 7.11 10.19
C PRO A 27 5.40 6.52 9.00
N GLN A 28 4.65 7.38 8.33
CA GLN A 28 3.77 7.03 7.21
C GLN A 28 3.73 8.16 6.20
N LEU A 29 3.30 7.82 5.00
CA LEU A 29 3.12 8.75 3.91
C LEU A 29 1.84 8.43 3.14
N LEU A 30 1.33 9.45 2.47
CA LEU A 30 0.19 9.35 1.57
C LEU A 30 0.65 9.81 0.18
N CYS A 31 0.31 9.04 -0.84
CA CYS A 31 0.56 9.41 -2.23
C CYS A 31 -0.23 10.67 -2.60
N ARG A 32 0.27 11.41 -3.60
CA ARG A 32 -0.32 12.69 -4.02
C ARG A 32 -1.52 12.51 -4.94
N THR A 33 -1.56 11.42 -5.69
CA THR A 33 -2.59 11.16 -6.70
C THR A 33 -3.75 10.41 -6.07
N GLY A 34 -4.94 11.00 -6.13
CA GLY A 34 -6.18 10.36 -5.71
C GLY A 34 -6.71 9.40 -6.78
N LEU A 35 -7.27 8.28 -6.34
CA LEU A 35 -7.90 7.24 -7.13
C LEU A 35 -9.41 7.52 -7.18
N THR A 36 -9.95 7.56 -8.40
CA THR A 36 -11.38 7.87 -8.66
C THR A 36 -12.07 6.79 -9.50
N GLY A 37 -11.32 5.82 -10.02
CA GLY A 37 -11.83 4.76 -10.89
C GLY A 37 -11.40 3.37 -10.41
N ARG A 38 -11.08 2.51 -11.37
CA ARG A 38 -10.49 1.19 -11.09
C ARG A 38 -8.97 1.29 -11.15
N CYS A 39 -8.31 0.88 -10.08
CA CYS A 39 -6.86 0.98 -9.97
C CYS A 39 -6.28 -0.32 -9.43
N TYR A 40 -5.14 -0.71 -10.01
CA TYR A 40 -4.38 -1.88 -9.60
C TYR A 40 -2.92 -1.46 -9.42
N TRP A 41 -2.31 -1.90 -8.33
CA TRP A 41 -0.87 -1.77 -8.16
C TRP A 41 -0.31 -2.89 -7.28
N GLU A 42 0.97 -3.18 -7.48
CA GLU A 42 1.72 -4.17 -6.71
C GLU A 42 2.88 -3.50 -5.98
N VAL A 43 3.12 -3.95 -4.76
CA VAL A 43 4.27 -3.53 -3.97
C VAL A 43 4.98 -4.74 -3.38
N GLU A 44 6.30 -4.68 -3.38
CA GLU A 44 7.15 -5.60 -2.64
C GLU A 44 7.37 -5.03 -1.24
N CYS A 45 6.97 -5.79 -0.21
CA CYS A 45 7.10 -5.40 1.18
C CYS A 45 8.27 -6.16 1.84
N ARG A 46 9.06 -5.47 2.65
CA ARG A 46 10.11 -6.06 3.51
C ARG A 46 9.96 -5.56 4.93
N GLY A 47 9.95 -6.48 5.89
CA GLY A 47 9.65 -6.19 7.29
C GLY A 47 8.20 -5.78 7.48
N ASP A 48 7.91 -5.12 8.60
CA ASP A 48 6.56 -4.70 8.96
C ASP A 48 6.16 -3.43 8.19
N VAL A 49 5.21 -3.60 7.26
CA VAL A 49 4.76 -2.54 6.35
C VAL A 49 3.24 -2.50 6.30
N TYR A 50 2.69 -1.30 6.46
CA TYR A 50 1.29 -1.00 6.28
C TYR A 50 1.08 -0.58 4.82
N VAL A 51 0.29 -1.35 4.08
CA VAL A 51 -0.18 -1.02 2.74
C VAL A 51 -1.62 -0.58 2.86
N SER A 52 -1.86 0.71 2.67
CA SER A 52 -3.12 1.34 3.04
C SER A 52 -3.74 2.12 1.90
N VAL A 53 -5.03 2.34 2.01
CA VAL A 53 -5.77 3.32 1.22
C VAL A 53 -6.54 4.20 2.19
N SER A 54 -6.49 5.51 1.98
CA SER A 54 -7.07 6.47 2.92
C SER A 54 -7.72 7.64 2.18
N TYR A 55 -8.75 8.22 2.79
CA TYR A 55 -9.18 9.56 2.44
C TYR A 55 -8.11 10.60 2.76
N ARG A 56 -8.20 11.76 2.10
CA ARG A 56 -7.24 12.86 2.31
C ARG A 56 -7.38 13.49 3.70
N GLY A 57 -8.56 13.40 4.30
CA GLY A 57 -8.91 13.99 5.59
C GLY A 57 -8.29 13.33 6.83
N ILE A 58 -7.55 12.23 6.66
CA ILE A 58 -6.89 11.54 7.79
C ILE A 58 -6.06 12.52 8.62
N LYS A 59 -6.16 12.40 9.95
CA LYS A 59 -5.37 13.22 10.87
C LYS A 59 -3.89 12.92 10.67
N ARG A 60 -3.04 13.95 10.68
CA ARG A 60 -1.60 13.79 10.43
C ARG A 60 -0.70 14.21 11.58
N LYS A 61 -1.29 14.83 12.61
CA LYS A 61 -0.54 15.51 13.66
C LYS A 61 -0.83 14.91 15.04
N GLY A 62 0.23 14.70 15.80
CA GLY A 62 0.21 14.20 17.17
C GLY A 62 0.21 12.68 17.30
N ASP A 63 0.47 12.23 18.54
CA ASP A 63 0.45 10.84 18.96
C ASP A 63 -0.99 10.42 19.29
N SER A 64 -1.67 9.82 18.31
CA SER A 64 -3.10 9.51 18.37
C SER A 64 -3.41 8.37 17.40
N ASP A 65 -4.25 7.43 17.81
CA ASP A 65 -4.77 6.36 16.94
C ASP A 65 -5.36 6.92 15.63
N ASP A 66 -6.06 8.04 15.71
CA ASP A 66 -6.66 8.70 14.53
C ASP A 66 -5.66 9.08 13.44
N CYS A 67 -4.36 9.18 13.78
CA CYS A 67 -3.30 9.43 12.80
C CYS A 67 -2.82 8.16 12.10
N MET A 68 -2.99 6.98 12.71
CA MET A 68 -2.46 5.71 12.19
C MET A 68 -3.39 5.07 11.17
N PHE A 69 -2.82 4.55 10.08
CA PHE A 69 -3.61 3.81 9.09
C PHE A 69 -4.32 2.59 9.70
N GLY A 70 -5.61 2.44 9.40
CA GLY A 70 -6.48 1.36 9.90
C GLY A 70 -7.05 1.57 11.30
N MET A 71 -6.52 2.54 12.07
CA MET A 71 -6.99 2.87 13.43
C MET A 71 -8.06 3.97 13.46
N ASN A 72 -8.58 4.33 12.29
CA ASN A 72 -9.66 5.30 12.07
C ASN A 72 -10.63 4.78 10.99
N ASP A 73 -11.75 5.49 10.82
CA ASP A 73 -12.79 5.21 9.85
C ASP A 73 -12.48 5.75 8.44
N GLN A 74 -11.39 6.50 8.28
CA GLN A 74 -10.97 7.12 7.01
C GLN A 74 -9.96 6.28 6.23
N SER A 75 -9.48 5.16 6.79
CA SER A 75 -8.43 4.35 6.19
C SER A 75 -8.67 2.85 6.35
N TRP A 76 -8.18 2.11 5.36
CA TRP A 76 -8.23 0.66 5.25
C TRP A 76 -6.81 0.17 5.01
N SER A 77 -6.34 -0.78 5.81
CA SER A 77 -4.93 -1.16 5.81
C SER A 77 -4.74 -2.67 5.83
N LEU A 78 -3.72 -3.12 5.10
CA LEU A 78 -3.13 -4.44 5.22
C LEU A 78 -1.72 -4.29 5.79
N ILE A 79 -1.45 -4.90 6.93
CA ILE A 79 -0.11 -5.01 7.50
C ILE A 79 0.51 -6.29 6.98
N CYS A 80 1.68 -6.16 6.34
CA CYS A 80 2.53 -7.26 5.93
C CYS A 80 3.58 -7.45 7.02
N SER A 81 3.63 -8.63 7.64
CA SER A 81 4.60 -8.99 8.67
C SER A 81 5.17 -10.38 8.42
N ASP A 82 6.29 -10.71 9.06
CA ASP A 82 6.87 -12.05 8.97
C ASP A 82 5.94 -13.15 9.51
N GLY A 83 5.04 -12.80 10.44
CA GLY A 83 4.06 -13.70 11.03
C GLY A 83 2.77 -13.90 10.22
N GLY A 84 2.58 -13.15 9.13
CA GLY A 84 1.35 -13.19 8.33
C GLY A 84 0.83 -11.79 7.99
N TYR A 85 -0.46 -11.73 7.65
CA TYR A 85 -1.12 -10.49 7.27
C TYR A 85 -2.18 -10.09 8.29
N TYR A 86 -2.29 -8.79 8.56
CA TYR A 86 -3.34 -8.24 9.42
C TYR A 86 -4.12 -7.19 8.66
N VAL A 87 -5.44 -7.29 8.72
CA VAL A 87 -6.35 -6.33 8.08
C VAL A 87 -6.90 -5.42 9.15
N TRP A 88 -6.80 -4.11 8.93
CA TRP A 88 -7.21 -3.09 9.89
C TRP A 88 -8.14 -2.05 9.26
N HIS A 89 -9.23 -1.77 9.95
CA HIS A 89 -10.12 -0.65 9.67
C HIS A 89 -10.88 -0.26 10.94
N ASN A 90 -10.96 1.04 11.25
CA ASN A 90 -11.66 1.57 12.42
C ASN A 90 -11.36 0.80 13.73
N LYS A 91 -10.06 0.58 14.00
CA LYS A 91 -9.54 -0.15 15.17
C LYS A 91 -9.98 -1.61 15.28
N THR A 92 -10.57 -2.16 14.21
CA THR A 92 -10.92 -3.57 14.12
C THR A 92 -9.83 -4.29 13.33
N GLU A 93 -9.28 -5.32 13.94
CA GLU A 93 -8.25 -6.17 13.36
C GLU A 93 -8.81 -7.52 12.92
N THR A 94 -8.31 -8.05 11.81
CA THR A 94 -8.48 -9.44 11.42
C THR A 94 -7.14 -10.02 11.00
N HIS A 95 -6.68 -11.05 11.71
CA HIS A 95 -5.46 -11.77 11.36
C HIS A 95 -5.73 -12.83 10.29
N ILE A 96 -4.86 -12.87 9.28
CA ILE A 96 -4.90 -13.83 8.18
C ILE A 96 -3.58 -14.60 8.18
N SER A 97 -3.65 -15.85 8.67
CA SER A 97 -2.49 -16.71 8.80
C SER A 97 -2.00 -17.22 7.43
N PHE A 98 -0.81 -16.79 7.03
CA PHE A 98 -0.12 -17.24 5.82
C PHE A 98 1.37 -17.47 6.10
N SER A 99 2.00 -18.36 5.33
CA SER A 99 3.36 -18.84 5.59
C SER A 99 4.52 -17.93 5.13
N SER A 100 4.27 -16.69 4.68
CA SER A 100 5.33 -15.68 4.50
C SER A 100 4.80 -14.32 4.03
N SER A 101 5.50 -13.26 4.43
CA SER A 101 5.43 -11.92 3.84
C SER A 101 5.99 -11.90 2.41
N GLY A 102 5.64 -10.88 1.63
CA GLY A 102 6.15 -10.71 0.27
C GLY A 102 5.39 -9.65 -0.51
N ARG A 103 5.26 -9.87 -1.82
CA ARG A 103 4.56 -8.96 -2.72
C ARG A 103 3.05 -8.95 -2.49
N VAL A 104 2.48 -7.76 -2.40
CA VAL A 104 1.05 -7.51 -2.23
C VAL A 104 0.51 -6.75 -3.42
N ALA A 105 -0.64 -7.18 -3.92
CA ALA A 105 -1.42 -6.44 -4.88
C ALA A 105 -2.62 -5.78 -4.20
N VAL A 106 -2.94 -4.57 -4.63
CA VAL A 106 -4.11 -3.83 -4.20
C VAL A 106 -4.97 -3.52 -5.41
N TYR A 107 -6.26 -3.81 -5.30
CA TYR A 107 -7.26 -3.49 -6.30
C TYR A 107 -8.34 -2.61 -5.69
N VAL A 108 -8.58 -1.46 -6.29
CA VAL A 108 -9.64 -0.52 -5.91
C VAL A 108 -10.62 -0.44 -7.05
N ASP A 109 -11.91 -0.62 -6.78
CA ASP A 109 -13.02 -0.32 -7.68
C ASP A 109 -13.91 0.72 -7.01
N CYS A 110 -13.65 2.01 -7.30
CA CYS A 110 -14.42 3.11 -6.72
C CYS A 110 -15.92 3.05 -7.07
N PRO A 111 -16.32 2.82 -8.34
CA PRO A 111 -17.74 2.65 -8.68
C PRO A 111 -18.44 1.50 -7.96
N ALA A 112 -17.77 0.36 -7.76
CA ALA A 112 -18.34 -0.78 -7.06
C ALA A 112 -18.26 -0.64 -5.52
N GLY A 113 -17.45 0.29 -5.02
CA GLY A 113 -17.23 0.46 -3.59
C GLY A 113 -16.43 -0.69 -2.97
N SER A 114 -15.43 -1.22 -3.69
CA SER A 114 -14.63 -2.34 -3.18
C SER A 114 -13.14 -2.04 -3.18
N LEU A 115 -12.47 -2.47 -2.11
CA LEU A 115 -11.02 -2.47 -1.98
C LEU A 115 -10.59 -3.89 -1.62
N SER A 116 -9.79 -4.51 -2.48
CA SER A 116 -9.30 -5.87 -2.32
C SER A 116 -7.80 -5.92 -2.19
N PHE A 117 -7.32 -6.75 -1.26
CA PHE A 117 -5.92 -7.05 -1.03
C PHE A 117 -5.63 -8.49 -1.43
N TYR A 118 -4.48 -8.69 -2.08
CA TYR A 118 -4.01 -9.99 -2.51
C TYR A 118 -2.55 -10.17 -2.17
N ARG A 119 -2.16 -11.41 -1.86
CA ARG A 119 -0.78 -11.84 -1.90
C ARG A 119 -0.45 -12.28 -3.32
N VAL A 120 0.69 -11.85 -3.84
CA VAL A 120 1.20 -12.32 -5.14
C VAL A 120 2.19 -13.46 -4.91
N SER A 121 1.93 -14.63 -5.49
CA SER A 121 2.80 -15.80 -5.39
C SER A 121 2.94 -16.44 -6.78
N SER A 122 4.15 -16.46 -7.33
CA SER A 122 4.42 -17.01 -8.68
C SER A 122 3.39 -16.54 -9.71
N ASP A 123 3.16 -15.22 -9.74
CA ASP A 123 2.20 -14.51 -10.62
C ASP A 123 0.73 -14.91 -10.45
N THR A 124 0.40 -15.64 -9.38
CA THR A 124 -0.97 -15.91 -8.95
C THR A 124 -1.39 -14.96 -7.83
N LEU A 125 -2.60 -14.40 -7.95
CA LEU A 125 -3.22 -13.59 -6.90
C LEU A 125 -3.98 -14.48 -5.92
N ILE A 126 -3.52 -14.53 -4.69
CA ILE A 126 -4.22 -15.18 -3.57
C ILE A 126 -4.98 -14.09 -2.83
N HIS A 127 -6.30 -14.15 -2.85
CA HIS A 127 -7.16 -13.20 -2.14
C HIS A 127 -6.91 -13.25 -0.64
N LEU A 128 -6.70 -12.08 -0.03
CA LEU A 128 -6.55 -11.93 1.41
C LEU A 128 -7.84 -11.38 2.02
N HIS A 129 -8.30 -10.23 1.50
CA HIS A 129 -9.46 -9.55 2.05
C HIS A 129 -10.08 -8.58 1.06
N THR A 130 -11.38 -8.33 1.21
CA THR A 130 -12.09 -7.27 0.50
C THR A 130 -12.93 -6.46 1.47
N PHE A 131 -12.67 -5.17 1.52
CA PHE A 131 -13.58 -4.20 2.12
C PHE A 131 -14.64 -3.80 1.09
N SER A 132 -15.90 -3.79 1.52
CA SER A 132 -17.02 -3.27 0.74
C SER A 132 -17.59 -2.05 1.45
N THR A 133 -17.55 -0.89 0.81
CA THR A 133 -18.02 0.38 1.38
C THR A 133 -18.35 1.39 0.29
N THR A 134 -19.19 2.36 0.57
CA THR A 134 -19.43 3.48 -0.36
C THR A 134 -18.37 4.55 -0.15
N PHE A 135 -17.43 4.66 -1.10
CA PHE A 135 -16.42 5.72 -1.03
C PHE A 135 -17.04 7.09 -1.34
N THR A 136 -16.84 8.05 -0.44
CA THR A 136 -17.45 9.38 -0.50
C THR A 136 -16.53 10.44 -1.10
N GLU A 137 -15.24 10.15 -1.19
CA GLU A 137 -14.22 11.06 -1.71
C GLU A 137 -13.08 10.25 -2.37
N PRO A 138 -12.17 10.90 -3.13
CA PRO A 138 -11.04 10.22 -3.72
C PRO A 138 -10.17 9.52 -2.67
N LEU A 139 -9.72 8.33 -3.03
CA LEU A 139 -8.88 7.49 -2.19
C LEU A 139 -7.40 7.71 -2.52
N TYR A 140 -6.53 7.66 -1.54
CA TYR A 140 -5.10 7.87 -1.73
C TYR A 140 -4.33 6.66 -1.20
N PRO A 141 -3.44 6.05 -2.01
CA PRO A 141 -2.54 5.02 -1.51
C PRO A 141 -1.66 5.58 -0.40
N GLY A 142 -1.46 4.81 0.65
CA GLY A 142 -0.65 5.16 1.80
C GLY A 142 0.27 4.02 2.19
N PHE A 143 1.41 4.37 2.76
CA PHE A 143 2.38 3.40 3.28
C PHE A 143 2.82 3.82 4.67
N GLY A 144 2.81 2.88 5.61
CA GLY A 144 3.24 3.10 6.99
C GLY A 144 4.21 2.04 7.47
N PHE A 145 4.88 2.32 8.58
CA PHE A 145 5.89 1.45 9.17
C PHE A 145 5.69 1.39 10.69
N ASP A 146 5.93 0.23 11.30
CA ASP A 146 5.47 0.00 12.68
C ASP A 146 6.33 0.67 13.76
N LEU A 147 5.75 1.50 14.64
CA LEU A 147 6.49 2.24 15.69
C LEU A 147 7.05 1.36 16.81
N TRP A 148 6.64 0.09 16.90
CA TRP A 148 6.85 -0.75 18.06
C TRP A 148 8.32 -1.19 18.26
N TYR A 149 8.90 -0.82 19.40
CA TYR A 149 10.29 -1.15 19.80
C TYR A 149 10.47 -2.54 20.41
N GLY A 150 9.41 -3.34 20.54
CA GLY A 150 9.42 -4.57 21.37
C GLY A 150 9.75 -5.89 20.68
N PHE A 151 9.83 -5.97 19.34
CA PHE A 151 10.09 -7.23 18.62
C PHE A 151 11.31 -7.19 17.68
N GLY A 152 12.15 -6.17 17.80
CA GLY A 152 13.31 -5.95 16.94
C GLY A 152 13.28 -4.57 16.29
N SER A 153 14.35 -4.22 15.59
CA SER A 153 14.45 -2.95 14.89
C SER A 153 13.58 -2.97 13.64
N CYS A 154 12.48 -2.20 13.63
CA CYS A 154 11.69 -1.90 12.44
C CYS A 154 12.42 -0.99 11.41
N PHE A 155 13.64 -0.53 11.73
CA PHE A 155 14.48 0.19 10.78
C PHE A 155 14.93 -0.75 9.66
N GLY A 156 14.87 -0.27 8.41
CA GLY A 156 15.14 -1.08 7.23
C GLY A 156 13.89 -1.72 6.60
N SER A 157 12.73 -1.68 7.28
CA SER A 157 11.46 -1.99 6.62
C SER A 157 11.28 -1.09 5.41
N SER A 158 10.85 -1.68 4.29
CA SER A 158 10.74 -0.95 3.03
C SER A 158 9.61 -1.47 2.16
N VAL A 159 9.09 -0.56 1.35
CA VAL A 159 8.09 -0.85 0.32
C VAL A 159 8.62 -0.34 -1.02
N SER A 160 8.48 -1.14 -2.07
CA SER A 160 8.82 -0.71 -3.43
C SER A 160 7.73 -1.07 -4.41
N LEU A 161 7.37 -0.12 -5.28
CA LEU A 161 6.41 -0.33 -6.35
C LEU A 161 6.98 -1.32 -7.36
N CYS A 162 6.25 -2.39 -7.63
CA CYS A 162 6.60 -3.34 -8.66
C CYS A 162 6.36 -2.69 -10.02
N SER A 163 7.33 -2.83 -10.93
CA SER A 163 7.12 -2.39 -12.31
C SER A 163 6.22 -3.42 -12.99
N LEU A 164 5.13 -2.97 -13.60
CA LEU A 164 4.44 -3.80 -14.59
C LEU A 164 5.46 -4.06 -15.70
N GLN A 165 5.77 -5.33 -15.99
CA GLN A 165 6.55 -5.65 -17.18
C GLN A 165 5.66 -5.30 -18.37
N GLU A 166 5.93 -4.17 -19.04
CA GLU A 166 5.46 -3.98 -20.41
C GLU A 166 6.25 -4.96 -21.29
N GLY A 167 5.67 -6.12 -21.58
CA GLY A 167 6.26 -7.05 -22.54
C GLY A 167 6.01 -8.52 -22.29
N GLU A 168 4.75 -8.95 -22.20
CA GLU A 168 4.42 -10.32 -22.60
C GLU A 168 3.35 -10.24 -23.69
N SER A 169 3.82 -10.30 -24.95
CA SER A 169 2.93 -10.57 -26.09
C SER A 169 2.43 -12.01 -25.95
N PRO A 170 1.16 -12.31 -26.25
CA PRO A 170 0.65 -13.68 -26.14
C PRO A 170 1.49 -14.64 -27.00
N PRO A 171 1.75 -15.87 -26.53
CA PRO A 171 2.55 -16.83 -27.28
C PRO A 171 1.76 -17.31 -28.50
N GLY A 172 2.13 -16.83 -29.69
CA GLY A 172 1.68 -17.38 -30.96
C GLY A 172 1.01 -16.36 -31.88
N GLY A 173 1.74 -15.95 -32.92
CA GLY A 173 1.20 -15.20 -34.06
C GLY A 173 2.26 -14.39 -34.79
N GLU A 174 2.91 -15.06 -35.75
CA GLU A 174 3.94 -14.63 -36.72
C GLU A 174 4.03 -13.13 -37.12
N PRO A 175 5.24 -12.67 -37.54
CA PRO A 175 5.45 -11.31 -38.00
C PRO A 175 4.89 -11.15 -39.42
N SER A 176 4.03 -10.14 -39.64
CA SER A 176 3.80 -9.63 -40.98
C SER A 176 4.53 -8.32 -41.18
N SER A 177 5.45 -8.37 -42.12
CA SER A 177 6.33 -7.31 -42.58
C SER A 177 5.58 -6.33 -43.48
N LEU A 178 6.11 -5.08 -43.54
CA LEU A 178 5.98 -4.10 -44.66
C LEU A 178 4.59 -3.42 -44.78
N LEU A 179 4.40 -2.13 -45.07
CA LEU A 179 5.21 -1.07 -45.68
C LEU A 179 4.59 0.31 -45.37
N THR A 180 5.45 1.33 -45.41
CA THR A 180 5.27 2.76 -45.76
C THR A 180 3.95 3.19 -46.40
N THR A 181 3.36 4.28 -45.90
CA THR A 181 3.24 5.59 -46.59
C THR A 181 3.19 6.70 -45.54
#